data_AF-A0A437QYD8-F1
#
_entry.id   AF-A0A437QYD8-F1
#
_cell.length_a   1.000
_cell.length_b   1.000
_cell.length_c   1.000
_cell.angle_alpha   90.00
_cell.angle_beta   90.00
_cell.angle_gamma   90.00
#
_symmetry.space_group_name_H-M   'P 1'
#
loop_
_entity.id
_entity.type
_entity.pdbx_description
1 polymer ?
#
loop_
_entity_poly.entity_id
_entity_poly.type
_entity_poly.pdbx_seq_one_letter_code
_entity_poly.pdbx_strand_id
1 'polypeptide(L)' 'MSVESNFLIKFGLHHFVSYSNGNGSSQFVVDSDESQTMIAHAKYIIEEMFGAPSVVSVR' A
#
# COMPACT_ATOMS: atom_id res chain seq x y z
N MET A 1 10.86 12.50 2.60
CA MET A 1 9.65 11.87 2.04
C MET A 1 10.09 10.75 1.13
N SER A 2 9.68 9.51 1.40
CA SER A 2 9.99 8.36 0.54
C SER A 2 9.08 8.36 -0.70
N VAL A 3 9.54 7.72 -1.78
CA VAL A 3 8.80 7.64 -3.06
C VAL A 3 7.43 6.98 -2.82
N GLU A 4 7.40 5.98 -1.96
CA GLU A 4 6.22 5.21 -1.57
C GLU A 4 5.23 6.08 -0.79
N SER A 5 5.69 6.91 0.15
CA SER A 5 4.81 7.86 0.85
C SER A 5 4.21 8.89 -0.13
N ASN A 6 4.99 9.37 -1.09
CA ASN A 6 4.49 10.33 -2.09
C ASN A 6 3.50 9.65 -3.07
N PHE A 7 3.73 8.39 -3.40
CA PHE A 7 2.80 7.56 -4.15
C PHE A 7 1.47 7.40 -3.40
N LEU A 8 1.51 7.03 -2.12
CA LEU A 8 0.31 6.89 -1.31
C LEU A 8 -0.50 8.18 -1.22
N ILE A 9 0.16 9.34 -1.14
CA ILE A 9 -0.51 10.64 -1.17
C ILE A 9 -1.11 10.91 -2.56
N LYS A 10 -0.34 10.68 -3.64
CA LYS A 10 -0.77 10.93 -5.03
C LYS A 10 -2.02 10.15 -5.41
N PHE A 11 -2.14 8.91 -4.94
CA PHE A 11 -3.29 8.03 -5.21
C PHE A 11 -4.36 8.06 -4.10
N GLY A 12 -4.21 8.94 -3.10
CA GLY A 12 -5.18 9.05 -2.00
C GLY A 12 -5.24 7.83 -1.07
N LEU A 13 -4.23 6.96 -1.13
CA LEU A 13 -4.13 5.73 -0.35
C LEU A 13 -3.56 5.97 1.06
N HIS A 14 -2.90 7.11 1.29
CA HIS A 14 -2.21 7.41 2.57
C HIS A 14 -3.12 7.35 3.82
N HIS A 15 -4.44 7.45 3.65
CA HIS A 15 -5.39 7.41 4.77
C HIS A 15 -5.51 6.03 5.41
N PHE A 16 -5.33 4.96 4.63
CA PHE A 16 -5.55 3.58 5.06
C PHE A 16 -4.47 2.61 4.59
N VAL A 17 -3.51 3.08 3.82
CA VAL A 17 -2.34 2.32 3.40
C VAL A 17 -1.09 3.00 3.94
N SER A 18 -0.26 2.22 4.61
CA SER A 18 1.01 2.63 5.16
C SER A 18 2.14 1.85 4.53
N TYR A 19 3.28 2.49 4.32
CA TYR A 19 4.49 1.81 3.87
C TYR A 19 5.37 1.48 5.08
N SER A 20 5.78 0.22 5.20
CA SER A 20 6.71 -0.27 6.22
C SER A 20 7.88 -0.96 5.56
N ASN A 21 9.10 -0.57 5.92
CA ASN A 21 10.32 -1.23 5.47
C ASN A 21 10.97 -1.92 6.69
N GLY A 22 10.66 -3.21 6.85
CA GLY A 22 11.23 -4.05 7.92
C GLY A 22 12.21 -5.05 7.33
N ASN A 23 13.44 -5.11 7.85
CA ASN A 23 14.48 -6.06 7.46
C ASN A 23 14.73 -6.16 5.93
N GLY A 24 14.71 -5.03 5.22
CA GLY A 24 15.00 -4.99 3.78
C GLY A 24 13.85 -5.48 2.89
N SER A 25 12.67 -5.71 3.46
CA SER A 25 11.44 -6.00 2.71
C SER A 25 10.52 -4.78 2.75
N SER A 26 10.31 -4.17 1.58
CA SER A 26 9.32 -3.13 1.36
C SER A 26 7.91 -3.74 1.41
N GLN A 27 7.11 -3.36 2.40
CA GLN A 27 5.74 -3.87 2.59
C GLN A 27 4.74 -2.72 2.63
N PHE A 28 3.58 -2.93 2.00
CA PHE A 28 2.44 -2.02 2.10
C PHE A 28 1.43 -2.64 3.06
N VAL A 29 1.14 -1.94 4.15
CA VAL A 29 0.16 -2.38 5.13
C VAL A 29 -1.15 -1.67 4.83
N VAL A 30 -2.22 -2.43 4.65
CA VAL A 30 -3.57 -1.89 4.43
C VAL A 30 -4.37 -2.08 5.71
N ASP A 31 -5.00 -1.02 6.19
CA ASP A 31 -5.93 -1.07 7.30
C ASP A 31 -7.25 -1.70 6.85
N SER A 32 -7.73 -2.71 7.59
CA SER A 32 -8.91 -3.49 7.21
C SER A 32 -10.24 -2.78 7.44
N ASP A 33 -10.23 -1.58 8.04
CA ASP A 33 -11.44 -0.78 8.32
C ASP A 33 -12.04 -0.14 7.05
N GLU A 34 -11.29 -0.08 5.96
CA GLU A 34 -11.77 0.45 4.68
C GLU A 34 -12.60 -0.57 3.86
N SER A 35 -13.39 -0.04 2.93
CA SER A 35 -14.21 -0.88 2.05
C SER A 35 -13.36 -1.87 1.25
N GLN A 36 -13.81 -3.12 1.12
CA GLN A 36 -13.15 -4.15 0.33
C GLN A 36 -12.86 -3.71 -1.12
N THR A 37 -13.71 -2.86 -1.68
CA THR A 37 -13.49 -2.26 -3.01
C THR A 37 -12.28 -1.33 -3.02
N MET A 38 -12.10 -0.51 -1.98
CA MET A 38 -10.93 0.37 -1.84
C MET A 38 -9.65 -0.42 -1.58
N ILE A 39 -9.73 -1.46 -0.76
CA ILE A 39 -8.62 -2.39 -0.52
C ILE A 39 -8.19 -3.09 -1.81
N ALA A 40 -9.15 -3.57 -2.62
CA ALA A 40 -8.87 -4.19 -3.91
C ALA A 40 -8.25 -3.19 -4.91
N HIS A 41 -8.75 -1.96 -4.93
CA HIS A 41 -8.21 -0.90 -5.77
C HIS A 41 -6.76 -0.53 -5.37
N ALA A 42 -6.51 -0.39 -4.07
CA ALA A 42 -5.17 -0.14 -3.55
C ALA A 42 -4.19 -1.26 -3.92
N LYS A 43 -4.59 -2.53 -3.74
CA LYS A 43 -3.79 -3.69 -4.17
C LYS A 43 -3.46 -3.63 -5.65
N TYR A 44 -4.46 -3.41 -6.49
CA TYR A 44 -4.28 -3.32 -7.94
C TYR A 44 -3.23 -2.26 -8.33
N ILE A 45 -3.32 -1.04 -7.79
CA ILE A 45 -2.37 0.04 -8.12
C ILE A 45 -0.96 -0.28 -7.58
N ILE A 46 -0.86 -0.82 -6.35
CA ILE A 46 0.43 -1.18 -5.76
C ILE A 46 1.11 -2.27 -6.59
N GLU A 47 0.37 -3.30 -7.02
CA GLU A 47 0.87 -4.36 -7.88
C GLU A 47 1.28 -3.84 -9.26
N GLU A 48 0.50 -2.92 -9.86
CA GLU A 48 0.81 -2.32 -11.16
C GLU A 48 2.10 -1.47 -11.12
N MET A 49 2.35 -0.78 -10.01
CA MET A 49 3.46 0.18 -9.89
C MET A 49 4.75 -0.41 -9.31
N PHE A 50 4.64 -1.34 -8.35
CA PHE A 50 5.80 -1.92 -7.64
C PHE A 50 6.05 -3.39 -8.01
N GLY A 51 5.16 -4.02 -8.78
CA GLY A 51 5.24 -5.44 -9.12
C GLY A 51 4.78 -6.38 -7.99
N ALA A 52 4.45 -7.62 -8.35
CA ALA A 52 4.02 -8.65 -7.41
C ALA A 52 5.20 -9.25 -6.60
N PRO A 53 5.03 -9.72 -5.34
CA PRO A 53 4.15 -9.24 -4.29
C PRO A 53 4.92 -8.31 -3.34
N SER A 54 4.69 -7.01 -3.45
CA SER A 54 5.02 -6.08 -2.36
C SER A 54 4.03 -6.37 -1.23
N VAL A 55 4.39 -7.30 -0.35
CA VAL A 55 3.55 -7.93 0.69
C VAL A 55 2.48 -6.96 1.21
N VAL A 56 1.22 -7.21 0.81
CA VAL A 56 0.07 -6.47 1.30
C VAL A 56 -0.50 -7.20 2.51
N SER A 57 -0.07 -6.80 3.71
CA SER A 57 -0.64 -7.30 4.95
C SER A 57 -1.87 -6.48 5.33
N VAL A 58 -2.98 -7.17 5.56
CA VAL A 58 -4.19 -6.60 6.15
C VAL A 58 -4.04 -6.77 7.66
N ARG A 59 -4.01 -5.65 8.40
CA ARG A 59 -3.93 -5.65 9.87
C ARG A 59 -5.33 -5.62 10.49
#